data_AF-X8CL34-F1
#
_entry.id   AF-X8CL34-F1
#
_cell.length_a   1.000
_cell.length_b   1.000
_cell.length_c   1.000
_cell.angle_alpha   90.00
_cell.angle_beta   90.00
_cell.angle_gamma   90.00
#
_symmetry.space_group_name_H-M   'P 1'
#
loop_
_entity.id
_entity.type
_entity.pdbx_description
1 polymer ?
#
loop_
_entity_poly.entity_id
_entity_poly.type
_entity_poly.pdbx_seq_one_letter_code
_entity_poly.pdbx_strand_id
1 'polypeptide(L)'
;MIATSDNMATDLLIGKLGTQAISEALATAGHHDPASMTPFPTMYELFSVGWGRPDLRGQWEHGSPQVRAQLLQQANSTPYDPDPMRAHSPASSYGAEWYGNAEDICRVHAALQADAVGEAAPVREILSAVAGIQLDRNVWPYIGAKAGGLPGDLTFSWYAVDKTRQPWVVSFQLTWPRDHGPTVTGWMLQVAKQAFALIAPR
;
A
#
# COMPACT_ATOMS: atom_id res chain seq x y z
N MET A 1 2.34 -1.01 -11.79
CA MET A 1 2.20 -0.46 -10.42
C MET A 1 0.78 -0.59 -9.88
N ILE A 2 -0.21 0.23 -10.26
CA ILE A 2 -1.51 0.28 -9.55
C ILE A 2 -2.41 -0.95 -9.79
N ALA A 3 -2.86 -1.18 -11.03
CA ALA A 3 -3.91 -2.16 -11.34
C ALA A 3 -3.55 -3.62 -10.99
N THR A 4 -2.28 -3.98 -11.18
CA THR A 4 -1.76 -5.33 -10.92
C THR A 4 -0.94 -5.43 -9.64
N SER A 5 -0.77 -4.33 -8.91
CA SER A 5 0.18 -4.24 -7.79
C SER A 5 1.62 -4.65 -8.15
N ASP A 6 2.05 -4.39 -9.39
CA ASP A 6 3.37 -4.78 -9.89
C ASP A 6 4.50 -4.04 -9.16
N ASN A 7 5.25 -4.79 -8.34
CA ASN A 7 6.35 -4.31 -7.51
C ASN A 7 7.54 -3.80 -8.33
N MET A 8 7.92 -4.48 -9.41
CA MET A 8 9.05 -4.05 -10.25
C MET A 8 8.74 -2.71 -10.92
N ALA A 9 7.52 -2.55 -11.43
CA ALA A 9 7.08 -1.27 -12.00
C ALA A 9 7.06 -0.15 -10.95
N THR A 10 6.71 -0.45 -9.69
CA THR A 10 6.77 0.52 -8.59
C THR A 10 8.22 0.94 -8.33
N ASP A 11 9.14 -0.02 -8.22
CA ASP A 11 10.55 0.25 -7.95
C ASP A 11 11.21 1.04 -9.09
N LEU A 12 10.87 0.77 -10.35
CA LEU A 12 11.32 1.55 -11.49
C LEU A 12 10.82 3.01 -11.45
N LEU A 13 9.58 3.23 -10.99
CA LEU A 13 9.03 4.58 -10.82
C LEU A 13 9.70 5.32 -9.65
N ILE A 14 9.94 4.64 -8.53
CA ILE A 14 10.71 5.20 -7.41
C ILE A 14 12.12 5.56 -7.87
N GLY A 15 12.79 4.67 -8.61
CA GLY A 15 14.13 4.93 -9.15
C GLY A 15 14.16 6.11 -10.13
N LYS A 16 13.11 6.28 -10.93
CA LYS A 16 12.97 7.43 -11.85
C LYS A 16 12.73 8.75 -11.13
N LEU A 17 11.94 8.75 -10.05
CA LEU A 17 11.59 9.95 -9.29
C LEU A 17 12.66 10.32 -8.25
N GLY A 18 13.38 9.33 -7.74
CA GLY A 18 14.34 9.48 -6.64
C GLY A 18 13.67 9.44 -5.27
N THR A 19 14.39 8.95 -4.27
CA THR A 19 13.89 8.78 -2.88
C THR A 19 13.46 10.09 -2.24
N GLN A 20 14.12 11.20 -2.56
CA GLN A 20 13.74 12.52 -2.08
C GLN A 20 12.31 12.90 -2.51
N ALA A 21 11.98 12.72 -3.79
CA ALA A 21 10.65 13.04 -4.30
C ALA A 21 9.57 12.17 -3.65
N ILE A 22 9.87 10.90 -3.35
CA ILE A 22 8.94 10.00 -2.65
C ILE A 22 8.73 10.45 -1.20
N SER A 23 9.80 10.80 -0.48
CA SER A 23 9.70 11.32 0.89
C SER A 23 8.93 12.65 0.95
N GLU A 24 9.15 13.54 -0.02
CA GLU A 24 8.37 14.78 -0.16
C GLU A 24 6.90 14.48 -0.45
N ALA A 25 6.60 13.56 -1.37
CA ALA A 25 5.23 13.15 -1.69
C ALA A 25 4.50 12.52 -0.48
N LEU A 26 5.21 11.75 0.35
CA LEU A 26 4.65 11.18 1.58
C LEU A 26 4.24 12.28 2.56
N ALA A 27 5.09 13.30 2.73
CA ALA A 27 4.82 14.43 3.60
C ALA A 27 3.69 15.33 3.05
N THR A 28 3.71 15.66 1.76
CA THR A 28 2.69 16.52 1.14
C THR A 28 1.33 15.84 0.98
N ALA A 29 1.30 14.51 0.82
CA ALA A 29 0.08 13.72 0.92
C ALA A 29 -0.49 13.67 2.36
N GLY A 30 0.24 14.21 3.34
CA GLY A 30 -0.23 14.39 4.71
C GLY A 30 -0.04 13.17 5.60
N HIS A 31 0.96 12.33 5.37
CA HIS A 31 1.26 11.23 6.28
C HIS A 31 1.56 11.74 7.70
N HIS A 32 1.01 11.10 8.73
CA HIS A 32 1.13 11.58 10.12
C HIS A 32 2.57 11.54 10.66
N ASP A 33 3.37 10.60 10.19
CA ASP A 33 4.79 10.46 10.52
C ASP A 33 5.60 10.06 9.28
N PRO A 34 5.99 11.00 8.40
CA PRO A 34 6.77 10.68 7.20
C PRO A 34 8.17 10.13 7.51
N ALA A 35 8.71 10.41 8.71
CA ALA A 35 10.04 9.95 9.11
C ALA A 35 10.08 8.44 9.37
N SER A 36 8.95 7.83 9.76
CA SER A 36 8.81 6.38 9.96
C SER A 36 9.13 5.54 8.71
N MET A 37 8.99 6.14 7.52
CA MET A 37 9.28 5.52 6.22
C MET A 37 10.34 6.32 5.45
N THR A 38 11.31 6.94 6.14
CA THR A 38 12.43 7.64 5.50
C THR A 38 13.77 6.97 5.87
N PRO A 39 14.58 6.49 4.90
CA PRO A 39 14.28 6.47 3.46
C PRO A 39 13.09 5.55 3.15
N PHE A 40 12.31 5.91 2.13
CA PHE A 40 11.17 5.10 1.71
C PHE A 40 11.67 3.79 1.10
N PRO A 41 11.39 2.63 1.71
CA PRO A 41 11.93 1.37 1.20
C PRO A 41 11.20 1.00 -0.09
N THR A 42 11.96 0.58 -1.10
CA THR A 42 11.40 -0.05 -2.30
C THR A 42 10.86 -1.44 -1.97
N MET A 43 10.07 -2.00 -2.88
CA MET A 43 9.55 -3.36 -2.72
C MET A 43 10.71 -4.36 -2.71
N TYR A 44 11.66 -4.24 -3.63
CA TYR A 44 12.84 -5.11 -3.68
C TYR A 44 13.64 -5.10 -2.37
N GLU A 45 13.93 -3.92 -1.83
CA GLU A 45 14.72 -3.79 -0.61
C GLU A 45 13.99 -4.38 0.60
N LEU A 46 12.73 -4.01 0.81
CA LEU A 46 11.98 -4.50 1.96
C LEU A 46 11.73 -6.01 1.86
N PHE A 47 11.50 -6.53 0.64
CA PHE A 47 11.28 -7.95 0.43
C PHE A 47 12.55 -8.76 0.69
N SER A 48 13.71 -8.22 0.31
CA SER A 48 15.01 -8.81 0.61
C SER A 48 15.29 -8.85 2.11
N VAL A 49 14.93 -7.80 2.86
CA VAL A 49 15.02 -7.79 4.32
C VAL A 49 14.05 -8.80 4.94
N GLY A 50 12.78 -8.77 4.52
CA GLY A 50 11.71 -9.57 5.13
C GLY A 50 11.83 -11.06 4.83
N TRP A 51 12.09 -11.43 3.58
CA TRP A 51 11.99 -12.82 3.10
C TRP A 51 13.24 -13.30 2.39
N GLY A 52 14.32 -12.53 2.37
CA GLY A 52 15.56 -12.90 1.71
C GLY A 52 16.63 -13.48 2.65
N ARG A 53 17.77 -13.79 2.03
CA ARG A 53 19.05 -14.12 2.64
C ARG A 53 20.11 -13.07 2.24
N PRO A 54 21.09 -12.77 3.11
CA PRO A 54 21.27 -13.27 4.48
C PRO A 54 20.15 -12.82 5.43
N ASP A 55 20.06 -13.43 6.63
CA ASP A 55 19.04 -13.03 7.61
C ASP A 55 19.34 -11.64 8.19
N LEU A 56 18.58 -10.63 7.74
CA LEU A 56 18.67 -9.26 8.20
C LEU A 56 17.59 -8.88 9.23
N ARG A 57 16.64 -9.77 9.53
CA ARG A 57 15.39 -9.44 10.25
C ARG A 57 15.65 -8.97 11.67
N GLY A 58 16.53 -9.65 12.40
CA GLY A 58 16.91 -9.23 13.77
C GLY A 58 17.63 -7.88 13.80
N GLN A 59 18.46 -7.58 12.78
CA GLN A 59 19.11 -6.27 12.67
C GLN A 59 18.11 -5.17 12.30
N TRP A 60 17.14 -5.49 11.44
CA TRP A 60 16.08 -4.59 11.06
C TRP A 60 15.17 -4.24 12.24
N GLU A 61 14.74 -5.26 13.00
CA GLU A 61 13.84 -5.13 14.15
C GLU A 61 14.40 -4.17 15.20
N HIS A 62 15.68 -4.34 15.55
CA HIS A 62 16.36 -3.56 16.58
C HIS A 62 17.18 -2.38 16.06
N GLY A 63 17.23 -2.19 14.74
CA GLY A 63 18.04 -1.16 14.10
C GLY A 63 17.47 0.25 14.27
N SER A 64 18.34 1.24 14.43
CA SER A 64 17.97 2.65 14.31
C SER A 64 17.56 2.99 12.86
N PRO A 65 16.95 4.15 12.59
CA PRO A 65 16.67 4.59 11.22
C PRO A 65 17.91 4.56 10.30
N GLN A 66 19.08 4.92 10.83
CA GLN A 66 20.34 4.89 10.08
C GLN A 66 20.78 3.46 9.77
N VAL A 67 20.61 2.53 10.71
CA VAL A 67 20.90 1.10 10.50
C VAL A 67 19.95 0.53 9.45
N ARG A 68 18.64 0.80 9.55
CA ARG A 68 17.65 0.36 8.56
C ARG A 68 17.98 0.88 7.16
N ALA A 69 18.39 2.14 7.04
CA ALA A 69 18.84 2.69 5.75
C ALA A 69 20.05 1.94 5.17
N GLN A 70 21.02 1.54 6.00
CA GLN A 70 22.17 0.73 5.57
C GLN A 70 21.74 -0.68 5.13
N LEU A 71 20.80 -1.31 5.86
CA LEU A 71 20.26 -2.62 5.50
C LEU A 71 19.53 -2.59 4.15
N LEU A 72 18.78 -1.53 3.85
CA LEU A 72 18.12 -1.36 2.54
C LEU A 72 19.17 -1.23 1.43
N GLN A 73 20.23 -0.43 1.63
CA GLN A 73 21.33 -0.32 0.66
C GLN A 73 22.04 -1.65 0.42
N GLN A 74 22.32 -2.40 1.50
CA GLN A 74 22.90 -3.73 1.42
C GLN A 74 22.00 -4.68 0.63
N ALA A 75 20.71 -4.72 0.95
CA ALA A 75 19.72 -5.53 0.25
C ALA A 75 19.69 -5.22 -1.25
N ASN A 76 19.68 -3.93 -1.62
CA ASN A 76 19.70 -3.49 -3.02
C ASN A 76 20.98 -3.86 -3.78
N SER A 77 22.10 -4.02 -3.07
CA SER A 77 23.42 -4.29 -3.67
C SER A 77 23.65 -5.75 -4.07
N THR A 78 22.73 -6.65 -3.70
CA THR A 78 22.86 -8.09 -3.92
C THR A 78 21.62 -8.66 -4.61
N PRO A 79 21.75 -9.72 -5.45
CA PRO A 79 20.59 -10.41 -6.00
C PRO A 79 19.72 -10.99 -4.88
N TYR A 80 18.40 -10.85 -5.04
CA TYR A 80 17.43 -11.42 -4.10
C TYR A 80 17.57 -12.94 -4.05
N ASP A 81 17.92 -13.47 -2.88
CA ASP A 81 17.95 -14.90 -2.55
C ASP A 81 16.81 -15.21 -1.56
N PRO A 82 15.70 -15.82 -1.99
CA PRO A 82 14.55 -16.06 -1.11
C PRO A 82 14.86 -17.10 -0.03
N ASP A 83 14.42 -16.85 1.19
CA ASP A 83 14.45 -17.84 2.26
C ASP A 83 13.14 -18.67 2.28
N PRO A 84 13.14 -19.93 1.81
CA PRO A 84 11.93 -20.76 1.74
C PRO A 84 11.30 -21.01 3.11
N MET A 85 12.09 -20.92 4.20
CA MET A 85 11.57 -21.09 5.56
C MET A 85 10.79 -19.88 6.06
N ARG A 86 10.89 -18.73 5.37
CA ARG A 86 10.27 -17.48 5.77
C ARG A 86 9.14 -17.04 4.85
N ALA A 87 8.93 -17.68 3.70
CA ALA A 87 7.98 -17.24 2.66
C ALA A 87 6.57 -16.87 3.16
N HIS A 88 6.10 -17.49 4.24
CA HIS A 88 4.78 -17.23 4.86
C HIS A 88 4.85 -16.57 6.25
N SER A 89 6.04 -16.11 6.66
CA SER A 89 6.22 -15.39 7.93
C SER A 89 5.75 -13.94 7.77
N PRO A 90 4.89 -13.45 8.67
CA PRO A 90 4.52 -12.03 8.67
C PRO A 90 5.72 -11.14 8.97
N ALA A 91 5.97 -10.18 8.08
CA ALA A 91 7.10 -9.26 8.21
C ALA A 91 6.80 -8.07 9.12
N SER A 92 5.51 -7.76 9.30
CA SER A 92 5.05 -6.75 10.25
C SER A 92 5.44 -7.07 11.70
N SER A 93 5.67 -8.34 12.05
CA SER A 93 6.09 -8.72 13.41
C SER A 93 7.46 -8.18 13.81
N TYR A 94 8.34 -7.91 12.84
CA TYR A 94 9.65 -7.28 13.06
C TYR A 94 9.74 -5.89 12.43
N GLY A 95 8.61 -5.28 12.06
CA GLY A 95 8.59 -3.90 11.61
C GLY A 95 8.93 -3.68 10.13
N ALA A 96 8.97 -4.72 9.30
CA ALA A 96 9.26 -4.59 7.87
C ALA A 96 7.96 -4.43 7.08
N GLU A 97 7.41 -3.21 7.12
CA GLU A 97 6.21 -2.81 6.38
C GLU A 97 6.24 -1.31 6.00
N TRP A 98 5.32 -0.88 5.12
CA TRP A 98 4.93 0.51 4.88
C TRP A 98 3.74 0.92 5.77
N TYR A 99 4.01 1.53 6.92
CA TYR A 99 2.98 1.87 7.91
C TYR A 99 2.25 3.17 7.59
N GLY A 100 0.92 3.16 7.76
CA GLY A 100 0.05 4.32 7.78
C GLY A 100 -1.29 3.99 8.45
N ASN A 101 -1.96 4.96 9.05
CA ASN A 101 -3.28 4.79 9.66
C ASN A 101 -4.41 5.06 8.65
N ALA A 102 -5.66 4.81 9.05
CA ALA A 102 -6.81 4.99 8.17
C ALA A 102 -7.00 6.44 7.67
N GLU A 103 -6.55 7.43 8.44
CA GLU A 103 -6.57 8.83 8.01
C GLU A 103 -5.49 9.12 6.98
N ASP A 104 -4.29 8.53 7.10
CA ASP A 104 -3.24 8.64 6.07
C ASP A 104 -3.74 8.09 4.74
N ILE A 105 -4.44 6.94 4.77
CA ILE A 105 -5.08 6.35 3.59
C ILE A 105 -6.16 7.29 3.02
N CYS A 106 -6.95 7.95 3.89
CA CYS A 106 -7.93 8.94 3.44
C CYS A 106 -7.26 10.14 2.76
N ARG A 107 -6.21 10.69 3.37
CA ARG A 107 -5.47 11.85 2.84
C ARG A 107 -4.78 11.55 1.52
N VAL A 108 -4.12 10.40 1.37
CA VAL A 108 -3.47 10.03 0.10
C VAL A 108 -4.50 9.83 -1.02
N HIS A 109 -5.65 9.22 -0.75
CA HIS A 109 -6.73 9.11 -1.74
C HIS A 109 -7.25 10.49 -2.14
N ALA A 110 -7.45 11.40 -1.18
CA ALA A 110 -7.89 12.77 -1.47
C ALA A 110 -6.83 13.55 -2.29
N ALA A 111 -5.56 13.46 -1.93
CA ALA A 111 -4.45 14.09 -2.64
C ALA A 111 -4.38 13.61 -4.10
N LEU A 112 -4.41 12.28 -4.33
CA LEU A 112 -4.40 11.71 -5.67
C LEU A 112 -5.57 12.20 -6.54
N GLN A 113 -6.73 12.48 -5.96
CA GLN A 113 -7.89 12.99 -6.70
C GLN A 113 -7.78 14.49 -6.98
N ALA A 114 -7.21 15.26 -6.05
CA ALA A 114 -6.94 16.68 -6.23
C ALA A 114 -5.87 16.93 -7.29
N ASP A 115 -4.82 16.10 -7.31
CA ASP A 115 -3.68 16.23 -8.22
C ASP A 115 -3.97 15.65 -9.62
N ALA A 116 -5.07 14.92 -9.81
CA ALA A 116 -5.45 14.32 -11.09
C ALA A 116 -6.02 15.35 -12.08
N VAL A 117 -5.21 16.34 -12.45
CA VAL A 117 -5.53 17.43 -13.38
C VAL A 117 -4.43 17.58 -14.44
N GLY A 118 -4.73 18.23 -15.57
CA GLY A 118 -3.74 18.44 -16.64
C GLY A 118 -3.14 17.12 -17.14
N GLU A 119 -1.81 17.05 -17.20
CA GLU A 119 -1.09 15.82 -17.60
C GLU A 119 -1.33 14.64 -16.62
N ALA A 120 -1.70 14.92 -15.37
CA ALA A 120 -1.99 13.91 -14.36
C ALA A 120 -3.47 13.49 -14.33
N ALA A 121 -4.34 14.04 -15.19
CA ALA A 121 -5.74 13.62 -15.31
C ALA A 121 -5.94 12.08 -15.43
N PRO A 122 -5.06 11.32 -16.12
CA PRO A 122 -5.18 9.86 -16.20
C PRO A 122 -5.11 9.11 -14.85
N VAL A 123 -4.64 9.74 -13.76
CA VAL A 123 -4.59 9.13 -12.41
C VAL A 123 -5.97 8.60 -11.99
N ARG A 124 -7.06 9.31 -12.33
CA ARG A 124 -8.42 8.84 -12.01
C ARG A 124 -8.75 7.52 -12.71
N GLU A 125 -8.36 7.36 -13.97
CA GLU A 125 -8.57 6.15 -14.75
C GLU A 125 -7.68 5.01 -14.24
N ILE A 126 -6.41 5.31 -13.96
CA ILE A 126 -5.44 4.35 -13.40
C ILE A 126 -5.95 3.75 -12.07
N LEU A 127 -6.46 4.58 -11.16
CA LEU A 127 -6.99 4.14 -9.87
C LEU A 127 -8.28 3.33 -9.99
N SER A 128 -9.10 3.60 -11.01
CA SER A 128 -10.40 2.93 -11.22
C SER A 128 -10.34 1.68 -12.10
N ALA A 129 -9.17 1.38 -12.66
CA ALA A 129 -8.97 0.22 -13.54
C ALA A 129 -9.35 -1.11 -12.88
N VAL A 130 -9.04 -1.29 -11.60
CA VAL A 130 -9.34 -2.52 -10.85
C VAL A 130 -9.86 -2.18 -9.45
N ALA A 131 -11.18 -2.16 -9.30
CA ALA A 131 -11.83 -1.84 -8.04
C ALA A 131 -11.93 -3.02 -7.06
N GLY A 132 -11.80 -4.28 -7.52
CA GLY A 132 -11.95 -5.49 -6.69
C GLY A 132 -13.38 -5.79 -6.21
N ILE A 133 -14.29 -4.82 -6.25
CA ILE A 133 -15.72 -4.96 -5.99
C ILE A 133 -16.53 -4.29 -7.11
N GLN A 134 -17.78 -4.71 -7.25
CA GLN A 134 -18.75 -4.09 -8.15
C GLN A 134 -19.81 -3.39 -7.31
N LEU A 135 -19.97 -2.09 -7.56
CA LEU A 135 -21.04 -1.25 -7.03
C LEU A 135 -22.00 -0.86 -8.16
N ASP A 136 -23.23 -0.50 -7.82
CA ASP A 136 -24.17 0.08 -8.80
C ASP A 136 -23.63 1.44 -9.26
N ARG A 137 -23.35 1.57 -10.56
CA ARG A 137 -22.80 2.79 -11.16
C ARG A 137 -23.80 3.95 -11.19
N ASN A 138 -25.09 3.68 -11.05
CA ASN A 138 -26.11 4.73 -10.88
C ASN A 138 -26.06 5.36 -9.49
N VAL A 139 -25.50 4.65 -8.50
CA VAL A 139 -25.32 5.13 -7.12
C VAL A 139 -23.88 5.60 -6.89
N TRP A 140 -22.91 4.90 -7.47
CA TRP A 140 -21.47 5.15 -7.33
C TRP A 140 -20.82 5.29 -8.71
N PRO A 141 -20.94 6.46 -9.38
CA PRO A 141 -20.41 6.65 -10.73
C PRO A 141 -18.88 6.50 -10.84
N TYR A 142 -18.15 6.69 -9.74
CA TYR A 142 -16.70 6.52 -9.70
C TYR A 142 -16.28 5.66 -8.50
N ILE A 143 -15.35 4.74 -8.74
CA ILE A 143 -14.65 3.99 -7.70
C ILE A 143 -13.20 3.76 -8.13
N GLY A 144 -12.26 4.23 -7.32
CA GLY A 144 -10.84 3.89 -7.39
C GLY A 144 -10.46 3.03 -6.20
N ALA A 145 -9.46 2.16 -6.35
CA ALA A 145 -9.08 1.25 -5.28
C ALA A 145 -7.58 0.96 -5.23
N LYS A 146 -7.13 0.54 -4.06
CA LYS A 146 -5.84 -0.16 -3.91
C LYS A 146 -5.95 -1.25 -2.85
N ALA A 147 -5.34 -2.38 -3.15
CA ALA A 147 -5.11 -3.48 -2.21
C ALA A 147 -3.63 -3.56 -1.82
N GLY A 148 -3.36 -4.05 -0.62
CA GLY A 148 -2.04 -4.43 -0.13
C GLY A 148 -2.14 -5.79 0.54
N GLY A 149 -1.16 -6.65 0.33
CA GLY A 149 -1.15 -7.99 0.89
C GLY A 149 0.27 -8.48 1.10
N LEU A 150 0.59 -8.85 2.33
CA LEU A 150 1.79 -9.56 2.73
C LEU A 150 1.36 -10.77 3.59
N PRO A 151 2.23 -11.76 3.83
CA PRO A 151 1.92 -12.81 4.78
C PRO A 151 1.45 -12.22 6.12
N GLY A 152 0.22 -12.50 6.53
CA GLY A 152 -0.34 -11.97 7.78
C GLY A 152 -0.79 -10.50 7.76
N ASP A 153 -0.70 -9.78 6.64
CA ASP A 153 -1.18 -8.39 6.53
C ASP A 153 -2.08 -8.23 5.29
N LEU A 154 -3.25 -7.61 5.47
CA LEU A 154 -4.20 -7.34 4.39
C LEU A 154 -4.76 -5.93 4.52
N THR A 155 -4.61 -5.13 3.47
CA THR A 155 -5.21 -3.80 3.38
C THR A 155 -6.04 -3.69 2.11
N PHE A 156 -7.23 -3.12 2.23
CA PHE A 156 -7.99 -2.64 1.08
C PHE A 156 -8.46 -1.21 1.33
N SER A 157 -8.37 -0.38 0.31
CA SER A 157 -8.90 0.98 0.35
C SER A 157 -9.58 1.35 -0.96
N TRP A 158 -10.64 2.14 -0.83
CA TRP A 158 -11.42 2.66 -1.94
C TRP A 158 -11.65 4.15 -1.78
N TYR A 159 -11.58 4.88 -2.88
CA TYR A 159 -12.17 6.21 -3.00
C TYR A 159 -13.34 6.10 -3.97
N ALA A 160 -14.54 6.45 -3.51
CA ALA A 160 -15.74 6.43 -4.35
C ALA A 160 -16.41 7.80 -4.35
N VAL A 161 -17.05 8.15 -5.46
CA VAL A 161 -17.91 9.34 -5.56
C VAL A 161 -19.31 8.84 -5.81
N ASP A 162 -20.25 9.28 -4.97
CA ASP A 162 -21.64 8.89 -5.11
C ASP A 162 -22.41 9.74 -6.13
N LYS A 163 -23.68 9.38 -6.40
CA LYS A 163 -24.58 10.08 -7.33
C LYS A 163 -24.84 11.54 -6.95
N THR A 164 -24.64 11.91 -5.69
CA THR A 164 -24.78 13.28 -5.16
C THR A 164 -23.48 14.07 -5.25
N ARG A 165 -22.41 13.47 -5.81
CA ARG A 165 -21.06 14.02 -5.96
C ARG A 165 -20.27 14.09 -4.65
N GLN A 166 -20.73 13.43 -3.59
CA GLN A 166 -19.99 13.34 -2.34
C GLN A 166 -18.89 12.27 -2.46
N PRO A 167 -17.62 12.60 -2.15
CA PRO A 167 -16.56 11.62 -2.07
C PRO A 167 -16.55 10.88 -0.73
N TRP A 168 -16.16 9.61 -0.77
CA TRP A 168 -16.05 8.71 0.37
C TRP A 168 -14.75 7.90 0.28
N VAL A 169 -14.08 7.71 1.41
CA VAL A 169 -13.00 6.74 1.54
C VAL A 169 -13.44 5.62 2.46
N VAL A 170 -13.30 4.38 2.00
CA VAL A 170 -13.49 3.17 2.81
C VAL A 170 -12.17 2.44 2.88
N SER A 171 -11.63 2.24 4.08
CA SER A 171 -10.34 1.59 4.32
C SER A 171 -10.49 0.46 5.34
N PHE A 172 -9.86 -0.67 5.07
CA PHE A 172 -9.73 -1.79 5.97
C PHE A 172 -8.27 -2.20 6.04
N GLN A 173 -7.77 -2.33 7.26
CA GLN A 173 -6.39 -2.74 7.56
C GLN A 173 -6.48 -3.86 8.59
N LEU A 174 -6.00 -5.05 8.22
CA LEU A 174 -6.06 -6.25 9.03
C LEU A 174 -4.66 -6.86 9.14
N THR A 175 -4.31 -7.28 10.35
CA THR A 175 -3.03 -7.93 10.63
C THR A 175 -3.26 -9.17 11.48
N TRP A 176 -2.42 -10.19 11.29
CA TRP A 176 -2.48 -11.46 11.99
C TRP A 176 -1.07 -11.96 12.30
N PRO A 177 -0.88 -12.72 13.40
CA PRO A 177 0.42 -13.31 13.73
C PRO A 177 0.81 -14.49 12.80
N ARG A 178 -0.01 -14.81 11.80
CA ARG A 178 0.22 -15.89 10.83
C ARG A 178 -0.39 -15.55 9.48
N ASP A 179 0.16 -16.13 8.42
CA ASP A 179 -0.47 -16.09 7.10
C ASP A 179 -1.78 -16.89 7.09
N HIS A 180 -2.83 -16.25 6.57
CA HIS A 180 -4.17 -16.84 6.39
C HIS A 180 -4.45 -17.20 4.93
N GLY A 181 -3.49 -16.99 4.02
CA GLY A 181 -3.62 -17.27 2.61
C GLY A 181 -4.71 -16.44 1.93
N PRO A 182 -5.07 -16.78 0.67
CA PRO A 182 -5.96 -15.97 -0.15
C PRO A 182 -7.43 -16.00 0.28
N THR A 183 -7.84 -16.91 1.18
CA THR A 183 -9.25 -17.08 1.55
C THR A 183 -9.83 -15.86 2.28
N VAL A 184 -9.01 -15.13 3.03
CA VAL A 184 -9.47 -13.95 3.78
C VAL A 184 -9.84 -12.79 2.85
N THR A 185 -9.20 -12.69 1.68
CA THR A 185 -9.49 -11.66 0.68
C THR A 185 -10.94 -11.70 0.22
N GLY A 186 -11.45 -12.89 -0.12
CA GLY A 186 -12.82 -13.05 -0.61
C GLY A 186 -13.85 -12.61 0.42
N TRP A 187 -13.65 -12.98 1.68
CA TRP A 187 -14.50 -12.53 2.80
C TRP A 187 -14.46 -11.01 2.96
N MET A 188 -13.27 -10.41 2.95
CA MET A 188 -13.10 -8.97 3.12
C MET A 188 -13.80 -8.17 2.01
N LEU A 189 -13.73 -8.63 0.76
CA LEU A 189 -14.44 -7.97 -0.35
C LEU A 189 -15.98 -8.00 -0.18
N GLN A 190 -16.55 -9.01 0.50
CA GLN A 190 -17.97 -9.00 0.85
C GLN A 190 -18.30 -7.99 1.94
N VAL A 191 -17.46 -7.88 2.96
CA VAL A 191 -17.59 -6.86 4.02
C VAL A 191 -17.53 -5.46 3.43
N ALA A 192 -16.62 -5.21 2.48
CA ALA A 192 -16.52 -3.92 1.80
C ALA A 192 -17.82 -3.53 1.06
N LYS A 193 -18.47 -4.48 0.36
CA LYS A 193 -19.77 -4.22 -0.29
C LYS A 193 -20.86 -3.83 0.72
N GLN A 194 -20.87 -4.47 1.89
CA GLN A 194 -21.83 -4.14 2.95
C GLN A 194 -21.55 -2.74 3.52
N ALA A 195 -20.28 -2.37 3.71
CA ALA A 195 -19.91 -1.02 4.15
C ALA A 195 -20.40 0.04 3.15
N PHE A 196 -20.22 -0.17 1.84
CA PHE A 196 -20.75 0.74 0.82
C PHE A 196 -22.29 0.82 0.81
N ALA A 197 -22.99 -0.27 1.11
CA ALA A 197 -24.44 -0.26 1.24
C ALA A 197 -24.92 0.59 2.42
N LEU A 198 -24.15 0.67 3.51
CA LEU A 198 -24.48 1.48 4.69
C LEU A 198 -24.34 2.99 4.44
N ILE A 199 -23.37 3.39 3.62
CA ILE A 199 -23.07 4.80 3.31
C ILE A 199 -23.70 5.28 2.00
N ALA A 200 -24.45 4.42 1.30
CA ALA A 200 -25.09 4.79 0.04
C ALA A 200 -26.10 5.94 0.25
N PRO A 201 -26.08 6.96 -0.63
CA PRO A 201 -27.05 8.04 -0.55
C PRO A 201 -28.47 7.50 -0.78
N ARG A 202 -29.36 7.84 0.15
CA ARG A 202 -30.79 7.50 0.07
C ARG A 202 -31.42 8.10 -1.19
#